data_AF-A0A7L4THC5-F1
#
_entry.id   AF-A0A7L4THC5-F1
#
_cell.length_a   1.000
_cell.length_b   1.000
_cell.length_c   1.000
_cell.angle_alpha   90.00
_cell.angle_beta   90.00
_cell.angle_gamma   90.00
#
_symmetry.space_group_name_H-M   'P 1'
#
loop_
_entity.id
_entity.type
_entity.pdbx_description
1 polymer ?
#
loop_
_entity_poly.entity_id
_entity_poly.type
_entity_poly.pdbx_seq_one_letter_code
_entity_poly.pdbx_strand_id
1 'polypeptide(L)'
;MVARLPFADTVSVVNRPSDSGGRERSVPTTLQVVTTEPPMQITKPFLTVHDFNSLNGIQATAARATASISTASVQEPNRGDGALKLTYDYTQGETGTSAAYVRMNPVLPLRGNPQELGMWAYGDGREHWLRATILDGNGAAHTINFTNENGFNTRGWQYVRAAIPAHIK
;
A
#
# COMPACT_ATOMS: atom_id res chain seq x y z
N MET A 1 -2.07 -10.01 -23.25
CA MET A 1 -0.66 -9.70 -23.60
C MET A 1 0.22 -10.52 -22.69
N VAL A 2 1.21 -11.24 -23.22
CA VAL A 2 2.16 -12.02 -22.41
C VAL A 2 3.54 -11.37 -22.50
N ALA A 3 4.25 -11.27 -21.38
CA ALA A 3 5.61 -10.75 -21.30
C ALA A 3 6.59 -11.87 -20.92
N ARG A 4 7.78 -11.85 -21.53
CA ARG A 4 8.89 -12.79 -21.32
C ARG A 4 9.74 -12.34 -20.14
N LEU A 5 10.21 -13.29 -19.33
CA LEU A 5 11.11 -13.04 -18.19
C LEU A 5 12.60 -13.08 -18.60
N PRO A 6 13.49 -12.42 -17.83
CA PRO A 6 14.81 -11.97 -18.31
C PRO A 6 15.91 -13.05 -18.42
N PHE A 7 15.63 -14.31 -18.10
CA PHE A 7 16.66 -15.37 -17.98
C PHE A 7 16.31 -16.68 -18.69
N ALA A 8 15.20 -16.72 -19.46
CA ALA A 8 14.78 -17.93 -20.15
C ALA A 8 15.18 -17.85 -21.63
N ASP A 9 16.41 -18.27 -21.95
CA ASP A 9 16.89 -18.22 -23.33
C ASP A 9 16.20 -19.27 -24.21
N THR A 10 15.82 -20.44 -23.69
CA THR A 10 14.75 -21.31 -24.22
C THR A 10 14.23 -22.29 -23.15
N VAL A 11 12.91 -22.56 -23.13
CA VAL A 11 12.33 -23.78 -22.55
C VAL A 11 11.91 -24.63 -23.74
N SER A 12 12.36 -25.87 -23.85
CA SER A 12 11.91 -26.80 -24.88
C SER A 12 11.11 -27.93 -24.22
N VAL A 13 9.88 -28.14 -24.67
CA VAL A 13 9.10 -29.34 -24.37
C VAL A 13 9.14 -30.22 -25.60
N VAL A 14 9.55 -31.48 -25.45
CA VAL A 14 9.52 -32.47 -26.54
C VAL A 14 8.11 -33.05 -26.61
N ASN A 15 7.44 -32.86 -27.75
CA ASN A 15 6.17 -33.51 -28.06
C ASN A 15 6.45 -34.84 -28.80
N ARG A 16 5.88 -35.95 -28.34
CA ARG A 16 5.79 -37.22 -29.09
C ARG A 16 4.36 -37.36 -29.62
N PRO A 17 4.09 -37.01 -30.89
CA PRO A 17 2.77 -37.17 -31.44
C PRO A 17 2.42 -38.66 -31.61
N SER A 18 1.13 -38.99 -31.54
CA SER A 18 0.61 -40.35 -31.66
C SER A 18 0.45 -40.85 -33.10
N ASP A 19 1.07 -40.20 -34.08
CA ASP A 19 1.10 -40.69 -35.46
C ASP A 19 2.12 -41.83 -35.60
N SER A 20 1.80 -42.83 -36.41
CA SER A 20 2.56 -44.08 -36.55
C SER A 20 3.97 -43.93 -37.16
N GLY A 21 4.46 -42.69 -37.33
CA GLY A 21 5.73 -42.35 -37.99
C GLY A 21 6.83 -41.81 -37.07
N GLY A 22 6.56 -41.52 -35.79
CA GLY A 22 7.58 -41.36 -34.74
C GLY A 22 8.69 -40.31 -34.94
N ARG A 23 8.55 -39.35 -35.85
CA ARG A 23 9.56 -38.29 -36.03
C ARG A 23 9.35 -37.16 -35.03
N GLU A 24 10.19 -37.11 -33.99
CA GLU A 24 10.25 -36.02 -33.02
C GLU A 24 10.49 -34.68 -33.72
N ARG A 25 9.73 -33.64 -33.35
CA ARG A 25 9.91 -32.26 -33.81
C ARG A 25 9.84 -31.31 -32.63
N SER A 26 10.77 -30.35 -32.56
CA SER A 26 10.74 -29.27 -31.57
C SER A 26 9.54 -28.35 -31.81
N VAL A 27 8.72 -28.13 -30.79
CA VAL A 27 7.58 -27.20 -30.83
C VAL A 27 7.91 -25.98 -29.97
N PRO A 28 7.67 -24.73 -30.42
CA PRO A 28 7.82 -23.55 -29.57
C PRO A 28 6.79 -23.60 -28.42
N THR A 29 7.28 -23.52 -27.18
CA THR A 29 6.47 -23.56 -25.95
C THR A 29 5.75 -22.24 -25.69
N THR A 30 4.43 -22.25 -25.66
CA THR A 30 3.61 -21.20 -25.05
C THR A 30 2.83 -21.79 -23.87
N LEU A 31 3.12 -21.32 -22.66
CA LEU A 31 2.31 -21.57 -21.46
C LEU A 31 1.09 -20.62 -21.51
N GLN A 32 -0.12 -21.17 -21.59
CA GLN A 32 -1.35 -20.40 -21.57
C GLN A 32 -1.95 -20.44 -20.16
N VAL A 33 -1.74 -19.37 -19.39
CA VAL A 33 -2.48 -19.15 -18.15
C VAL A 33 -3.83 -18.53 -18.53
N VAL A 34 -4.91 -19.30 -18.40
CA VAL A 34 -6.28 -18.81 -18.61
C VAL A 34 -6.82 -18.38 -17.25
N THR A 35 -6.91 -17.07 -17.03
CA THR A 35 -7.77 -16.50 -15.99
C THR A 35 -9.04 -15.99 -16.64
N THR A 36 -10.20 -16.31 -16.06
CA THR A 36 -11.50 -15.74 -16.48
C THR A 36 -11.76 -14.39 -15.86
N GLU A 37 -10.91 -13.96 -14.92
CA GLU A 37 -10.99 -12.62 -14.35
C GLU A 37 -10.36 -11.63 -15.32
N PRO A 38 -11.06 -10.54 -15.69
CA PRO A 38 -10.45 -9.47 -16.48
C PRO A 38 -9.20 -8.98 -15.74
N PRO A 39 -8.05 -8.82 -16.40
CA PRO A 39 -6.91 -8.12 -15.79
C PRO A 39 -7.41 -6.76 -15.31
N MET A 40 -7.15 -6.43 -14.05
CA MET A 40 -7.60 -5.17 -13.46
C MET A 40 -7.04 -4.03 -14.30
N GLN A 41 -7.92 -3.34 -15.03
CA GLN A 41 -7.54 -2.16 -15.82
C GLN A 41 -7.20 -1.05 -14.83
N ILE A 42 -5.91 -0.75 -14.68
CA ILE A 42 -5.45 0.44 -13.94
C ILE A 42 -5.79 1.66 -14.83
N THR A 43 -7.04 2.13 -14.74
CA THR A 43 -7.55 3.29 -15.51
C THR A 43 -7.22 4.63 -14.84
N LYS A 44 -6.67 4.61 -13.62
CA LYS A 44 -6.24 5.78 -12.85
C LYS A 44 -4.77 5.58 -12.45
N PRO A 45 -3.93 6.64 -12.39
CA PRO A 45 -2.51 6.52 -12.03
C PRO A 45 -2.28 6.12 -10.56
N PHE A 46 -3.33 5.84 -9.80
CA PHE A 46 -3.30 5.42 -8.41
C PHE A 46 -4.45 4.45 -8.12
N LEU A 47 -4.25 3.60 -7.11
CA LEU A 47 -5.29 2.76 -6.52
C LEU A 47 -5.65 3.33 -5.14
N THR A 48 -6.92 3.62 -4.90
CA THR A 48 -7.40 4.03 -3.57
C THR A 48 -7.31 2.83 -2.63
N VAL A 49 -6.51 2.97 -1.58
CA VAL A 49 -6.33 1.93 -0.54
C VAL A 49 -7.42 2.03 0.53
N HIS A 50 -7.77 3.25 0.95
CA HIS A 50 -8.84 3.53 1.91
C HIS A 50 -9.33 4.97 1.75
N ASP A 51 -10.63 5.22 1.91
CA ASP A 51 -11.24 6.55 1.74
C ASP A 51 -11.56 7.27 3.06
N PHE A 52 -11.59 6.54 4.17
CA PHE A 52 -11.89 7.03 5.53
C PHE A 52 -13.29 7.62 5.71
N ASN A 53 -14.25 7.18 4.89
CA ASN A 53 -15.66 7.53 5.08
C ASN A 53 -16.33 6.76 6.24
N SER A 54 -15.69 5.69 6.72
CA SER A 54 -16.11 4.88 7.87
C SER A 54 -14.90 4.47 8.71
N LEU A 55 -15.15 4.19 10.00
CA LEU A 55 -14.15 3.69 10.94
C LEU A 55 -14.22 2.17 11.16
N ASN A 56 -15.03 1.45 10.38
CA ASN A 56 -15.13 0.00 10.48
C ASN A 56 -13.75 -0.64 10.24
N GLY A 57 -13.31 -1.46 11.20
CA GLY A 57 -11.99 -2.09 11.14
C GLY A 57 -10.83 -1.13 11.38
N ILE A 58 -11.06 0.05 11.96
CA ILE A 58 -10.02 1.02 12.30
C ILE A 58 -9.97 1.22 13.81
N GLN A 59 -8.77 1.27 14.37
CA GLN A 59 -8.55 1.41 15.81
C GLN A 59 -7.48 2.46 16.09
N ALA A 60 -7.67 3.26 17.14
CA ALA A 60 -6.62 4.11 17.70
C ALA A 60 -5.81 3.30 18.71
N THR A 61 -4.48 3.41 18.63
CA THR A 61 -3.59 2.92 19.69
C THR A 61 -2.51 3.96 19.96
N ALA A 62 -1.82 3.84 21.09
CA ALA A 62 -0.83 4.82 21.51
C ALA A 62 0.30 4.18 22.32
N ALA A 63 1.47 4.81 22.28
CA ALA A 63 2.58 4.55 23.18
C ALA A 63 2.88 5.84 23.94
N ARG A 64 2.84 5.80 25.28
CA ARG A 64 3.08 6.96 26.17
C ARG A 64 2.23 8.18 25.79
N ALA A 65 0.99 7.92 25.44
CA ALA A 65 0.01 8.91 24.99
C ALA A 65 -1.40 8.34 25.13
N THR A 66 -2.42 9.19 25.03
CA THR A 66 -3.77 8.73 24.70
C THR A 66 -4.06 9.02 23.23
N ALA A 67 -4.90 8.20 22.61
CA ALA A 67 -5.34 8.39 21.23
C ALA A 67 -6.78 7.93 21.03
N SER A 68 -7.54 8.67 20.22
CA SER A 68 -8.89 8.31 19.80
C SER A 68 -9.12 8.70 18.35
N ILE A 69 -10.03 8.02 17.66
CA ILE A 69 -10.41 8.33 16.28
C ILE A 69 -11.88 8.71 16.17
N SER A 70 -12.17 9.63 15.25
CA SER A 70 -13.52 9.97 14.82
C SER A 70 -13.56 10.17 13.30
N THR A 71 -14.75 10.19 12.72
CA THR A 71 -14.91 10.71 11.36
C THR A 71 -14.90 12.24 11.39
N ALA A 72 -14.54 12.84 10.27
CA ALA A 72 -14.62 14.27 10.02
C ALA A 72 -15.08 14.48 8.57
N SER A 73 -15.94 15.46 8.34
CA SER A 73 -16.32 15.86 6.98
C SER A 73 -15.22 16.70 6.35
N VAL A 74 -14.94 16.46 5.07
CA VAL A 74 -13.99 17.25 4.30
C VAL A 74 -14.77 18.15 3.35
N GLN A 75 -14.68 19.47 3.55
CA GLN A 75 -15.33 20.45 2.66
C GLN A 75 -14.31 21.04 1.68
N GLU A 76 -13.56 20.18 0.99
CA GLU A 76 -12.52 20.58 0.04
C GLU A 76 -12.68 19.83 -1.29
N PRO A 77 -12.65 20.53 -2.44
CA PRO A 77 -12.73 19.89 -3.74
C PRO A 77 -11.64 18.79 -3.90
N ASN A 78 -12.02 17.64 -4.45
CA ASN A 78 -11.12 16.53 -4.83
C ASN A 78 -10.50 15.71 -3.69
N ARG A 79 -11.07 15.74 -2.47
CA ARG A 79 -10.52 15.03 -1.30
C ARG A 79 -11.44 13.96 -0.70
N GLY A 80 -12.52 13.63 -1.40
CA GLY A 80 -13.61 12.79 -0.88
C GLY A 80 -14.51 13.56 0.10
N ASP A 81 -15.56 12.92 0.59
CA ASP A 81 -16.56 13.57 1.46
C ASP A 81 -16.21 13.43 2.96
N GLY A 82 -15.29 12.53 3.30
CA GLY A 82 -14.94 12.18 4.67
C GLY A 82 -13.43 11.99 4.89
N ALA A 83 -13.06 12.04 6.16
CA ALA A 83 -11.71 11.79 6.66
C ALA A 83 -11.77 11.14 8.04
N LEU A 84 -10.69 10.46 8.38
CA LEU A 84 -10.41 10.04 9.75
C LEU A 84 -9.68 11.16 10.47
N LYS A 85 -10.19 11.53 11.65
CA LYS A 85 -9.51 12.43 12.58
C LYS A 85 -8.89 11.61 13.71
N LEU A 86 -7.58 11.74 13.88
CA LEU A 86 -6.85 11.22 15.03
C LEU A 86 -6.69 12.34 16.06
N THR A 87 -7.21 12.14 17.26
CA THR A 87 -6.97 13.01 18.42
C THR A 87 -6.00 12.29 19.34
N TYR A 88 -4.99 12.99 19.84
CA TYR A 88 -3.98 12.45 20.75
C TYR A 88 -3.62 13.43 21.85
N ASP A 89 -3.14 12.90 22.97
CA ASP A 89 -2.56 13.67 24.06
C ASP A 89 -1.25 13.04 24.50
N TYR A 90 -0.14 13.75 24.26
CA TYR A 90 1.22 13.36 24.62
C TYR A 90 1.62 13.82 26.03
N THR A 91 0.78 14.59 26.73
CA THR A 91 1.09 15.10 28.08
C THR A 91 0.93 14.05 29.18
N GLN A 92 0.22 12.97 28.88
CA GLN A 92 -0.04 11.87 29.82
C GLN A 92 1.10 10.84 29.86
N GLY A 93 2.16 11.02 29.07
CA GLY A 93 3.24 10.05 28.89
C GLY A 93 4.38 10.18 29.90
N GLU A 94 4.94 9.03 30.29
CA GLU A 94 6.25 8.93 30.94
C GLU A 94 7.38 9.39 29.99
N THR A 95 8.60 9.56 30.52
CA THR A 95 9.77 10.01 29.74
C THR A 95 10.05 9.15 28.50
N GLY A 96 10.43 9.80 27.40
CA GLY A 96 10.87 9.21 26.13
C GLY A 96 9.90 9.40 24.96
N THR A 97 9.98 8.56 23.93
CA THR A 97 9.24 8.78 22.66
C THR A 97 7.75 8.40 22.79
N SER A 98 6.86 9.39 22.60
CA SER A 98 5.41 9.18 22.49
C SER A 98 4.97 9.01 21.04
N ALA A 99 3.91 8.23 20.82
CA ALA A 99 3.33 8.04 19.48
C ALA A 99 1.84 7.71 19.56
N ALA A 100 1.08 8.20 18.58
CA ALA A 100 -0.31 7.82 18.34
C ALA A 100 -0.43 7.13 16.96
N TYR A 101 -1.22 6.06 16.90
CA TYR A 101 -1.32 5.21 15.72
C TYR A 101 -2.78 5.01 15.31
N VAL A 102 -3.00 4.96 14.00
CA VAL A 102 -4.20 4.42 13.37
C VAL A 102 -3.86 3.02 12.87
N ARG A 103 -4.53 2.00 13.41
CA ARG A 103 -4.33 0.61 13.03
C ARG A 103 -5.55 0.11 12.25
N MET A 104 -5.29 -0.47 11.08
CA MET A 104 -6.29 -1.20 10.29
C MET A 104 -6.34 -2.66 10.76
N ASN A 105 -7.55 -3.19 10.98
CA ASN A 105 -7.79 -4.59 11.29
C ASN A 105 -9.07 -5.07 10.56
N PRO A 106 -8.96 -5.95 9.55
CA PRO A 106 -7.74 -6.59 9.08
C PRO A 106 -6.75 -5.60 8.41
N VAL A 107 -5.50 -6.03 8.25
CA VAL A 107 -4.50 -5.28 7.50
C VAL A 107 -5.00 -5.05 6.07
N LEU A 108 -4.84 -3.83 5.57
CA LEU A 108 -5.27 -3.49 4.21
C LEU A 108 -4.29 -4.07 3.18
N PRO A 109 -4.76 -4.85 2.19
CA PRO A 109 -3.88 -5.36 1.16
C PRO A 109 -3.48 -4.24 0.19
N LEU A 110 -2.17 -4.04 0.04
CA LEU A 110 -1.62 -3.20 -1.03
C LEU A 110 -1.56 -4.05 -2.30
N ARG A 111 -2.56 -3.91 -3.16
CA ARG A 111 -2.65 -4.67 -4.41
C ARG A 111 -1.72 -4.08 -5.49
N GLY A 112 -1.12 -4.97 -6.27
CA GLY A 112 -0.14 -4.61 -7.30
C GLY A 112 1.26 -4.42 -6.73
N ASN A 113 2.11 -3.69 -7.44
CA ASN A 113 3.47 -3.33 -7.01
C ASN A 113 3.60 -1.79 -6.96
N PRO A 114 2.96 -1.10 -6.00
CA PRO A 114 3.05 0.35 -5.89
C PRO A 114 4.50 0.77 -5.60
N GLN A 115 4.93 1.87 -6.20
CA GLN A 115 6.25 2.46 -5.94
C GLN A 115 6.20 3.48 -4.79
N GLU A 116 5.03 4.04 -4.51
CA GLU A 116 4.81 5.03 -3.47
C GLU A 116 3.42 4.84 -2.84
N LEU A 117 3.27 5.24 -1.58
CA LEU A 117 1.97 5.54 -0.98
C LEU A 117 1.79 7.04 -0.89
N GLY A 118 0.56 7.51 -1.08
CA GLY A 118 0.21 8.91 -0.91
C GLY A 118 -1.09 9.08 -0.14
N MET A 119 -1.19 10.17 0.62
CA MET A 119 -2.42 10.53 1.32
C MET A 119 -2.56 12.04 1.44
N TRP A 120 -3.81 12.50 1.51
CA TRP A 120 -4.10 13.83 2.02
C TRP A 120 -4.06 13.80 3.55
N ALA A 121 -3.26 14.67 4.15
CA ALA A 121 -3.15 14.82 5.60
C ALA A 121 -3.40 16.28 5.99
N TYR A 122 -4.12 16.50 7.11
CA TYR A 122 -4.32 17.83 7.68
C TYR A 122 -3.31 18.05 8.81
N GLY A 123 -2.43 19.04 8.64
CA GLY A 123 -1.49 19.47 9.67
C GLY A 123 -2.10 20.50 10.61
N ASP A 124 -1.76 20.41 11.89
CA ASP A 124 -2.15 21.36 12.93
C ASP A 124 -1.09 22.47 13.16
N GLY A 125 0.08 22.31 12.53
CA GLY A 125 1.25 23.18 12.66
C GLY A 125 2.22 22.80 13.78
N ARG A 126 2.13 21.59 14.35
CA ARG A 126 2.92 21.16 15.52
C ARG A 126 4.03 20.14 15.18
N GLU A 127 4.65 20.30 14.02
CA GLU A 127 5.88 19.59 13.66
C GLU A 127 5.81 18.05 13.78
N HIS A 128 4.81 17.43 13.15
CA HIS A 128 4.69 15.97 13.24
C HIS A 128 5.68 15.21 12.37
N TRP A 129 5.91 13.95 12.73
CA TRP A 129 6.59 12.97 11.88
C TRP A 129 5.61 11.90 11.41
N LEU A 130 5.12 12.03 10.18
CA LEU A 130 4.16 11.10 9.59
C LEU A 130 4.85 9.86 9.00
N ARG A 131 4.42 8.69 9.44
CA ARG A 131 5.01 7.39 9.10
C ARG A 131 3.95 6.32 8.93
N ALA A 132 4.28 5.27 8.19
CA ALA A 132 3.51 4.03 8.18
C ALA A 132 4.40 2.81 8.30
N THR A 133 3.82 1.74 8.82
CA THR A 133 4.39 0.39 8.73
C THR A 133 3.65 -0.37 7.64
N ILE A 134 4.39 -0.88 6.67
CA ILE A 134 3.88 -1.78 5.63
C ILE A 134 4.40 -3.19 5.89
N LEU A 135 3.66 -4.20 5.42
CA LEU A 135 4.09 -5.59 5.47
C LEU A 135 4.46 -6.05 4.06
N ASP A 136 5.58 -6.76 3.92
CA ASP A 136 5.93 -7.44 2.68
C ASP A 136 5.18 -8.77 2.53
N GLY A 137 5.35 -9.44 1.39
CA GLY A 137 4.72 -10.73 1.07
C GLY A 137 5.14 -11.88 2.00
N ASN A 138 6.21 -11.73 2.77
CA ASN A 138 6.62 -12.67 3.82
C ASN A 138 6.07 -12.29 5.21
N GLY A 139 5.33 -11.19 5.31
CA GLY A 139 4.80 -10.65 6.55
C GLY A 139 5.81 -9.84 7.38
N ALA A 140 6.99 -9.52 6.83
CA ALA A 140 7.96 -8.68 7.54
C ALA A 140 7.54 -7.21 7.51
N ALA A 141 7.72 -6.54 8.64
CA ALA A 141 7.32 -5.14 8.81
C ALA A 141 8.42 -4.17 8.38
N HIS A 142 8.05 -3.17 7.59
CA HIS A 142 8.94 -2.13 7.09
C HIS A 142 8.35 -0.75 7.36
N THR A 143 9.17 0.18 7.85
CA THR A 143 8.75 1.56 8.11
C THR A 143 9.04 2.44 6.91
N ILE A 144 8.04 3.20 6.47
CA ILE A 144 8.16 4.25 5.46
C ILE A 144 7.77 5.60 6.05
N ASN A 145 8.45 6.65 5.62
CA ASN A 145 8.27 8.01 6.12
C ASN A 145 7.58 8.87 5.06
N PHE A 146 6.47 9.52 5.41
CA PHE A 146 5.81 10.51 4.56
C PHE A 146 6.41 11.91 4.73
N THR A 147 6.95 12.17 5.91
CA THR A 147 7.70 13.39 6.23
C THR A 147 8.98 13.03 6.96
N ASN A 148 9.92 13.96 6.98
CA ASN A 148 11.05 13.88 7.92
C ASN A 148 10.56 14.11 9.35
N GLU A 149 11.43 13.84 10.32
CA GLU A 149 11.22 14.26 11.71
C GLU A 149 10.97 15.78 11.74
N ASN A 150 9.95 16.20 12.50
CA ASN A 150 9.46 17.58 12.56
C ASN A 150 8.99 18.20 11.22
N GLY A 151 8.87 17.38 10.16
CA GLY A 151 8.63 17.85 8.80
C GLY A 151 7.18 18.20 8.48
N PHE A 152 6.20 17.76 9.28
CA PHE A 152 4.78 18.08 9.08
C PHE A 152 4.36 19.27 9.94
N ASN A 153 4.85 20.46 9.57
CA ASN A 153 4.82 21.67 10.40
C ASN A 153 3.88 22.77 9.91
N THR A 154 3.20 22.59 8.78
CA THR A 154 2.24 23.59 8.28
C THR A 154 0.83 23.26 8.74
N ARG A 155 0.01 24.31 8.94
CA ARG A 155 -1.42 24.14 9.15
C ARG A 155 -2.13 23.93 7.82
N GLY A 156 -3.07 22.97 7.79
CA GLY A 156 -3.91 22.72 6.64
C GLY A 156 -3.52 21.47 5.87
N TRP A 157 -4.04 21.41 4.66
CA TRP A 157 -4.42 20.16 4.00
C TRP A 157 -3.40 19.88 2.88
N GLN A 158 -2.50 18.91 3.06
CA GLN A 158 -1.37 18.65 2.16
C GLN A 158 -1.34 17.21 1.64
N TYR A 159 -0.86 17.02 0.41
CA TYR A 159 -0.66 15.69 -0.15
C TYR A 159 0.77 15.24 0.15
N VAL A 160 0.90 14.24 1.02
CA VAL A 160 2.19 13.67 1.42
C VAL A 160 2.39 12.32 0.74
N ARG A 161 3.65 11.98 0.45
CA ARG A 161 4.01 10.73 -0.23
C ARG A 161 5.19 10.06 0.46
N ALA A 162 5.22 8.74 0.41
CA ALA A 162 6.32 7.92 0.90
C ALA A 162 6.68 6.90 -0.16
N ALA A 163 7.96 6.87 -0.55
CA ALA A 163 8.48 5.84 -1.45
C ALA A 163 8.47 4.48 -0.75
N ILE A 164 8.10 3.44 -1.49
CA ILE A 164 8.22 2.04 -1.07
C ILE A 164 9.59 1.55 -1.52
N PRO A 165 10.47 1.12 -0.59
CA PRO A 165 11.76 0.57 -0.97
C PRO A 165 11.64 -0.58 -1.98
N ALA A 166 12.44 -0.54 -3.05
CA ALA A 166 12.33 -1.49 -4.17
C ALA A 166 12.61 -2.97 -3.80
N HIS A 167 13.18 -3.23 -2.62
CA HIS A 167 13.42 -4.59 -2.12
C HIS A 167 12.20 -5.21 -1.43
N ILE A 168 11.18 -4.41 -1.12
CA ILE A 168 9.92 -4.86 -0.54
C ILE A 168 9.04 -5.37 -1.69
N LYS A 169 8.55 -6.60 -1.57
CA LYS A 169 7.70 -7.28 -2.54
C LYS A 169 6.44 -7.78 -1.88
#